data_AF-A4YQ53-F1
#
_entry.id   AF-A4YQ53-F1
#
_cell.length_a   1.000
_cell.length_b   1.000
_cell.length_c   1.000
_cell.angle_alpha   90.00
_cell.angle_beta   90.00
_cell.angle_gamma   90.00
#
_symmetry.space_group_name_H-M   'P 1'
#
loop_
_entity.id
_entity.type
_entity.pdbx_description
1 polymer ?
#
loop_
_entity_poly.entity_id
_entity_poly.type
_entity_poly.pdbx_seq_one_letter_code
_entity_poly.pdbx_strand_id
1 'polypeptide(L)'
;MVLSASRTRLGAALLVVTCFSNPASFAQTAASTPSVATIAVDAATIVSDSGGDDLATLKNIFQGANAPQDGTIAPMRQLIADVGLRRLRLLQADTLCDLDSNGRFGERQLDPSGQFGPVIAGGCGPLDTQIDWAISSGLSVHIAAASFMPVSFVQSGPAETWSMTELDRYRSYVDQLVRHVVQRAFDPTAVNGGAQRVVFECSNELDIAEPEPVNFQAVTPPDPAQFALLPLGPWGRFLWWIDPSTYKLQEWPVVDDQAYPYSTDPRRLARGLLPIQKIFADRIEAIRSEAGFSSAYPGRMLEIAGPAFSSVSFYHYSPSGLPTLEERFLEQSLDPTASFDPVTGGARFQAPLDRFSFHFYGDFQNGWIPQAPSYTTLAYLVQTIRAKLAKLNRPSMPLFLSEWGPSVDTSSDVNYSHKGAAWAAAFLKEAVRLGIADGSYLMLHDGIGYDPGLIGMPSLMHKMIIDGAASYQPKPVANVLRMFAMMSGQRRAATVPAPSALDAFAASDGVSAGIVVFNYNSTFIDAPQTFSVEFDNVPFDGAVNVRRYLVDANTSNLAAYLLQPTRPDPTLQVVEEFTATVQDGRLILPVRTLGLGVTFWQFTAR
;
A
#
# COMPACT_ATOMS: atom_id res chain seq x y z
N MET A 1 2.24 53.03 -23.18
CA MET A 1 1.14 53.35 -24.11
C MET A 1 -0.14 52.85 -23.46
N VAL A 2 -1.03 53.76 -23.08
CA VAL A 2 -2.35 53.49 -22.50
C VAL A 2 -3.31 53.00 -23.60
N LEU A 3 -4.36 52.30 -23.20
CA LEU A 3 -5.64 51.93 -23.88
C LEU A 3 -5.78 50.40 -23.98
N SER A 4 -6.93 49.76 -23.82
CA SER A 4 -8.28 50.12 -23.38
C SER A 4 -9.07 48.81 -23.41
N ALA A 5 -10.04 48.67 -22.51
CA ALA A 5 -10.95 47.53 -22.42
C ALA A 5 -11.84 47.35 -23.66
N SER A 6 -12.29 46.12 -23.90
CA SER A 6 -13.63 45.85 -24.44
C SER A 6 -14.20 44.56 -23.85
N ARG A 7 -15.36 44.71 -23.22
CA ARG A 7 -16.26 43.64 -22.75
C ARG A 7 -17.02 43.10 -23.95
N THR A 8 -17.32 41.80 -23.96
CA THR A 8 -18.40 41.25 -24.77
C THR A 8 -19.24 40.27 -23.94
N ARG A 9 -20.56 40.48 -24.04
CA ARG A 9 -21.64 39.76 -23.36
C ARG A 9 -22.06 38.54 -24.19
N LEU A 10 -22.38 37.44 -23.52
CA LEU A 10 -23.31 36.36 -23.93
C LEU A 10 -23.90 35.89 -22.58
N GLY A 11 -25.20 35.92 -22.27
CA GLY A 11 -26.38 35.66 -23.09
C GLY A 11 -27.12 34.50 -22.42
N ALA A 12 -27.78 34.77 -21.28
CA ALA A 12 -28.50 33.75 -20.50
C ALA A 12 -29.85 33.43 -21.16
N ALA A 13 -30.08 32.15 -21.48
CA ALA A 13 -31.37 31.63 -21.92
C ALA A 13 -32.04 30.89 -20.76
N LEU A 14 -33.17 31.44 -20.32
CA LEU A 14 -34.07 30.94 -19.30
C LEU A 14 -35.05 29.95 -19.96
N LEU A 15 -34.96 28.66 -19.65
CA LEU A 15 -35.95 27.66 -20.07
C LEU A 15 -36.94 27.41 -18.93
N VAL A 16 -38.13 27.99 -19.05
CA VAL A 16 -39.27 27.73 -18.17
C VAL A 16 -40.01 26.49 -18.69
N VAL A 17 -39.95 25.39 -17.94
CA VAL A 17 -40.79 24.22 -18.17
C VAL A 17 -41.91 24.22 -17.13
N THR A 18 -43.13 24.49 -17.58
CA THR A 18 -44.36 24.29 -16.82
C THR A 18 -44.81 22.83 -16.98
N CYS A 19 -44.90 22.09 -15.87
CA CYS A 19 -45.58 20.80 -15.84
C CYS A 19 -46.90 20.93 -15.06
N PHE A 20 -47.98 20.55 -15.75
CA PHE A 20 -49.33 20.45 -15.21
C PHE A 20 -49.42 19.37 -14.13
N SER A 21 -50.15 19.71 -13.06
CA SER A 21 -50.52 18.85 -11.95
C SER A 21 -51.67 17.90 -12.33
N ASN A 22 -51.53 16.63 -11.95
CA ASN A 22 -52.64 15.67 -11.89
C ASN A 22 -52.53 14.93 -10.53
N PRO A 23 -53.54 14.97 -9.64
CA PRO A 23 -53.44 14.38 -8.32
C PRO A 23 -53.82 12.89 -8.38
N ALA A 24 -52.83 12.02 -8.59
CA ALA A 24 -52.99 10.61 -8.29
C ALA A 24 -52.72 10.41 -6.79
N SER A 25 -53.73 9.96 -6.06
CA SER A 25 -53.63 9.53 -4.67
C SER A 25 -52.62 8.40 -4.55
N PHE A 26 -51.42 8.71 -4.08
CA PHE A 26 -50.52 7.68 -3.57
C PHE A 26 -51.08 7.19 -2.24
N ALA A 27 -51.52 5.94 -2.24
CA ALA A 27 -51.71 5.20 -1.00
C ALA A 27 -50.39 5.30 -0.20
N GLN A 28 -50.48 5.80 1.04
CA GLN A 28 -49.41 5.66 2.02
C GLN A 28 -49.18 4.15 2.22
N THR A 29 -48.20 3.60 1.51
CA THR A 29 -47.54 2.37 1.94
C THR A 29 -47.00 2.65 3.33
N ALA A 30 -47.56 1.95 4.32
CA ALA A 30 -47.09 1.96 5.68
C ALA A 30 -45.56 1.81 5.66
N ALA A 31 -44.85 2.75 6.30
CA ALA A 31 -43.42 2.65 6.50
C ALA A 31 -43.15 1.33 7.22
N SER A 32 -42.60 0.35 6.50
CA SER A 32 -42.08 -0.87 7.11
C SER A 32 -41.07 -0.43 8.15
N THR A 33 -41.25 -0.84 9.40
CA THR A 33 -40.26 -0.67 10.46
C THR A 33 -38.91 -1.14 9.90
N PRO A 34 -37.83 -0.34 9.99
CA PRO A 34 -36.53 -0.78 9.47
C PRO A 34 -36.19 -2.14 10.07
N SER A 35 -36.02 -3.15 9.22
CA SER A 35 -35.66 -4.49 9.68
C SER A 35 -34.29 -4.41 10.35
N VAL A 36 -34.20 -4.84 11.61
CA VAL A 36 -32.92 -4.96 12.32
C VAL A 36 -32.20 -6.18 11.75
N ALA A 37 -31.02 -5.97 11.16
CA ALA A 37 -30.17 -7.07 10.70
C ALA A 37 -29.47 -7.72 11.90
N THR A 38 -29.68 -9.00 12.15
CA THR A 38 -28.98 -9.72 13.23
C THR A 38 -27.70 -10.36 12.68
N ILE A 39 -26.55 -9.87 13.13
CA ILE A 39 -25.25 -10.47 12.84
C ILE A 39 -24.98 -11.57 13.87
N ALA A 40 -24.94 -12.81 13.41
CA ALA A 40 -24.69 -13.97 14.28
C ALA A 40 -23.23 -14.43 14.17
N VAL A 41 -22.56 -14.61 15.31
CA VAL A 41 -21.17 -15.08 15.40
C VAL A 41 -21.14 -16.40 16.15
N ASP A 42 -20.62 -17.45 15.53
CA ASP A 42 -20.31 -18.70 16.23
C ASP A 42 -18.85 -18.67 16.69
N ALA A 43 -18.64 -18.41 17.98
CA ALA A 43 -17.31 -18.29 18.57
C ALA A 43 -16.60 -19.65 18.74
N ALA A 44 -17.29 -20.78 18.57
CA ALA A 44 -16.64 -22.09 18.58
C ALA A 44 -16.04 -22.44 17.21
N THR A 45 -16.69 -22.04 16.12
CA THR A 45 -16.24 -22.39 14.76
C THR A 45 -15.12 -21.47 14.28
N ILE A 46 -13.90 -22.01 14.23
CA ILE A 46 -12.75 -21.37 13.56
C ILE A 46 -12.95 -21.47 12.06
N VAL A 47 -12.81 -20.35 11.35
CA VAL A 47 -12.85 -20.31 9.88
C VAL A 47 -11.55 -19.75 9.33
N SER A 48 -11.20 -20.16 8.11
CA SER A 48 -10.00 -19.72 7.42
C SER A 48 -10.25 -19.64 5.92
N ASP A 49 -10.16 -18.43 5.38
CA ASP A 49 -10.15 -18.20 3.93
C ASP A 49 -8.71 -18.23 3.38
N SER A 50 -7.71 -17.87 4.21
CA SER A 50 -6.29 -17.88 3.80
C SER A 50 -5.65 -19.27 3.84
N GLY A 51 -6.33 -20.26 4.41
CA GLY A 51 -5.77 -21.58 4.72
C GLY A 51 -4.92 -21.62 6.01
N GLY A 52 -4.85 -20.52 6.75
CA GLY A 52 -4.18 -20.41 8.05
C GLY A 52 -4.90 -19.49 9.04
N ASP A 53 -4.14 -18.77 9.86
CA ASP A 53 -4.69 -17.78 10.80
C ASP A 53 -5.05 -16.49 10.05
N ASP A 54 -6.33 -16.34 9.73
CA ASP A 54 -6.84 -15.18 8.99
C ASP A 54 -6.67 -13.85 9.72
N LEU A 55 -6.70 -13.82 11.06
CA LEU A 55 -6.47 -12.57 11.79
C LEU A 55 -4.99 -12.18 11.70
N ALA A 56 -4.08 -13.15 11.82
CA ALA A 56 -2.66 -12.90 11.62
C ALA A 56 -2.37 -12.45 10.18
N THR A 57 -2.96 -13.11 9.18
CA THR A 57 -2.86 -12.72 7.77
C THR A 57 -3.38 -11.30 7.55
N LEU A 58 -4.55 -10.96 8.09
CA LEU A 58 -5.14 -9.62 8.01
C LEU A 58 -4.18 -8.56 8.58
N LYS A 59 -3.60 -8.83 9.76
CA LYS A 59 -2.61 -7.94 10.38
C LYS A 59 -1.38 -7.77 9.50
N ASN A 60 -0.84 -8.86 8.93
CA ASN A 60 0.32 -8.77 8.05
C ASN A 60 0.08 -7.85 6.83
N ILE A 61 -1.14 -7.77 6.31
CA ILE A 61 -1.49 -6.91 5.16
C ILE A 61 -1.31 -5.42 5.46
N PHE A 62 -1.48 -4.99 6.71
CA PHE A 62 -1.37 -3.58 7.09
C PHE A 62 -0.16 -3.25 7.97
N GLN A 63 0.64 -4.23 8.35
CA GLN A 63 1.77 -4.07 9.26
C GLN A 63 3.01 -3.40 8.63
N GLY A 64 2.92 -2.95 7.39
CA GLY A 64 3.91 -2.08 6.74
C GLY A 64 3.34 -0.74 6.31
N ALA A 65 4.20 0.27 6.18
CA ALA A 65 3.90 1.52 5.50
C ALA A 65 5.17 2.13 4.89
N ASN A 66 5.06 3.00 3.86
CA ASN A 66 6.23 3.72 3.35
C ASN A 66 6.78 4.69 4.41
N ALA A 67 8.11 4.78 4.45
CA ALA A 67 8.87 5.58 5.39
C ALA A 67 8.56 7.09 5.27
N PRO A 68 8.55 7.81 6.40
CA PRO A 68 8.53 9.26 6.41
C PRO A 68 9.83 9.81 5.81
N GLN A 69 9.75 10.81 4.94
CA GLN A 69 10.92 11.40 4.27
C GLN A 69 11.46 12.66 4.97
N ASP A 70 10.70 13.24 5.90
CA ASP A 70 11.07 14.49 6.57
C ASP A 70 11.92 14.33 7.84
N GLY A 71 12.27 13.08 8.18
CA GLY A 71 13.08 12.75 9.36
C GLY A 71 12.40 13.02 10.72
N THR A 72 11.15 13.50 10.76
CA THR A 72 10.46 13.87 12.00
C THR A 72 9.57 12.77 12.53
N ILE A 73 10.18 11.80 13.21
CA ILE A 73 9.52 10.51 13.43
C ILE A 73 9.28 10.13 14.89
N ALA A 74 9.94 10.80 15.84
CA ALA A 74 9.69 10.57 17.27
C ALA A 74 8.21 10.79 17.68
N PRO A 75 7.49 11.82 17.18
CA PRO A 75 6.09 12.04 17.55
C PRO A 75 5.12 10.95 17.07
N MET A 76 5.49 10.15 16.07
CA MET A 76 4.64 9.11 15.49
C MET A 76 4.71 7.76 16.24
N ARG A 77 5.65 7.58 17.18
CA ARG A 77 5.95 6.29 17.82
C ARG A 77 4.73 5.61 18.46
N GLN A 78 3.92 6.37 19.20
CA GLN A 78 2.75 5.79 19.86
C GLN A 78 1.72 5.28 18.85
N LEU A 79 1.48 6.03 17.77
CA LEU A 79 0.51 5.64 16.74
C LEU A 79 1.01 4.42 15.95
N ILE A 80 2.30 4.35 15.64
CA ILE A 80 2.95 3.16 15.04
C ILE A 80 2.70 1.93 15.92
N ALA A 81 2.92 2.06 17.24
CA ALA A 81 2.70 0.97 18.20
C ALA A 81 1.22 0.59 18.31
N ASP A 82 0.32 1.57 18.35
CA ASP A 82 -1.14 1.36 18.46
C ASP A 82 -1.74 0.68 17.22
N VAL A 83 -1.27 1.06 16.02
CA VAL A 83 -1.61 0.37 14.77
C VAL A 83 -0.93 -1.00 14.71
N GLY A 84 0.13 -1.22 15.47
CA GLY A 84 0.87 -2.47 15.52
C GLY A 84 1.74 -2.70 14.28
N LEU A 85 2.21 -1.63 13.63
CA LEU A 85 3.13 -1.72 12.49
C LEU A 85 4.39 -2.50 12.90
N ARG A 86 4.92 -3.30 11.97
CA ARG A 86 6.12 -4.15 12.17
C ARG A 86 7.18 -3.97 11.10
N ARG A 87 6.89 -3.18 10.06
CA ARG A 87 7.78 -2.99 8.92
C ARG A 87 7.69 -1.59 8.39
N LEU A 88 8.81 -1.07 7.91
CA LEU A 88 8.86 0.18 7.19
C LEU A 88 9.40 -0.05 5.79
N ARG A 89 8.67 0.38 4.78
CA ARG A 89 9.08 0.33 3.38
C ARG A 89 9.86 1.59 3.03
N LEU A 90 11.15 1.44 2.80
CA LEU A 90 12.10 2.51 2.49
C LEU A 90 12.10 2.70 0.98
N LEU A 91 11.19 3.55 0.50
CA LEU A 91 11.12 3.95 -0.90
C LEU A 91 12.04 5.15 -1.12
N GLN A 92 12.85 5.11 -2.19
CA GLN A 92 13.77 6.19 -2.58
C GLN A 92 14.89 6.50 -1.56
N ALA A 93 15.08 5.63 -0.59
CA ALA A 93 16.10 5.82 0.42
C ALA A 93 17.53 5.65 -0.16
N ASP A 94 17.66 4.91 -1.28
CA ASP A 94 18.92 4.65 -1.97
C ASP A 94 19.30 5.72 -3.02
N THR A 95 18.55 6.81 -3.14
CA THR A 95 18.75 7.88 -4.15
C THR A 95 20.15 8.50 -4.16
N LEU A 96 20.81 8.57 -3.01
CA LEU A 96 22.16 9.13 -2.86
C LEU A 96 23.24 8.05 -2.70
N CYS A 97 22.88 6.77 -2.76
CA CYS A 97 23.86 5.68 -2.73
C CYS A 97 24.56 5.60 -4.08
N ASP A 98 25.90 5.61 -4.09
CA ASP A 98 26.65 5.60 -5.35
C ASP A 98 28.06 4.99 -5.17
N LEU A 99 28.80 4.89 -6.28
CA LEU A 99 30.21 4.52 -6.30
C LEU A 99 31.11 5.74 -6.47
N ASP A 100 32.22 5.79 -5.72
CA ASP A 100 33.31 6.72 -5.99
C ASP A 100 34.08 6.35 -7.27
N SER A 101 35.06 7.17 -7.65
CA SER A 101 35.89 6.93 -8.85
C SER A 101 36.76 5.66 -8.76
N ASN A 102 36.87 5.05 -7.58
CA ASN A 102 37.59 3.80 -7.34
C ASN A 102 36.64 2.61 -7.22
N GLY A 103 35.33 2.80 -7.45
CA GLY A 103 34.32 1.75 -7.33
C GLY A 103 33.94 1.40 -5.89
N ARG A 104 34.17 2.30 -4.92
CA ARG A 104 33.80 2.11 -3.51
C ARG A 104 32.43 2.73 -3.24
N PHE A 105 31.57 1.98 -2.56
CA PHE A 105 30.25 2.42 -2.15
C PHE A 105 30.30 3.58 -1.15
N GLY A 106 29.40 4.54 -1.32
CA GLY A 106 29.26 5.67 -0.43
C GLY A 106 28.09 6.58 -0.77
N GLU A 107 28.04 7.72 -0.08
CA GLU A 107 27.00 8.72 -0.22
C GLU A 107 27.44 9.81 -1.18
N ARG A 108 26.67 10.03 -2.24
CA ARG A 108 26.80 11.20 -3.10
C ARG A 108 26.31 12.43 -2.35
N GLN A 109 27.21 13.38 -2.12
CA GLN A 109 26.85 14.63 -1.44
C GLN A 109 26.00 15.53 -2.34
N LEU A 110 25.09 16.26 -1.73
CA LEU A 110 24.35 17.35 -2.35
C LEU A 110 24.76 18.66 -1.69
N ASP A 111 25.12 19.64 -2.50
CA ASP A 111 25.37 20.99 -1.98
C ASP A 111 24.03 21.75 -1.75
N PRO A 112 24.05 22.91 -1.08
CA PRO A 112 22.82 23.70 -0.84
C PRO A 112 22.10 24.18 -2.11
N SER A 113 22.73 24.08 -3.28
CA SER A 113 22.13 24.38 -4.59
C SER A 113 21.63 23.14 -5.32
N GLY A 114 21.67 21.98 -4.65
CA GLY A 114 21.25 20.69 -5.17
C GLY A 114 22.21 20.04 -6.17
N GLN A 115 23.43 20.57 -6.32
CA GLN A 115 24.42 19.97 -7.21
C GLN A 115 25.10 18.77 -6.55
N PHE A 116 25.37 17.73 -7.34
CA PHE A 116 26.07 16.54 -6.86
C PHE A 116 27.56 16.81 -6.62
N GLY A 117 27.96 16.78 -5.34
CA GLY A 117 29.35 16.75 -4.87
C GLY A 117 29.95 15.34 -4.89
N PRO A 118 31.16 15.13 -4.35
CA PRO A 118 31.86 13.83 -4.36
C PRO A 118 31.12 12.73 -3.56
N VAL A 119 31.55 11.46 -3.73
CA VAL A 119 31.06 10.31 -2.95
C VAL A 119 31.90 10.25 -1.69
N ILE A 120 31.26 10.25 -0.53
CA ILE A 120 31.88 9.95 0.76
C ILE A 120 31.71 8.46 1.02
N ALA A 121 32.82 7.71 1.03
CA ALA A 121 32.80 6.26 1.20
C ALA A 121 32.23 5.83 2.56
N GLY A 122 31.54 4.69 2.59
CA GLY A 122 31.16 3.99 3.83
C GLY A 122 29.80 4.36 4.43
N GLY A 123 28.95 5.07 3.70
CA GLY A 123 27.59 5.41 4.15
C GLY A 123 26.64 5.70 2.99
N CYS A 124 25.37 5.85 3.30
CA CYS A 124 24.35 6.38 2.40
C CYS A 124 23.29 7.09 3.25
N GLY A 125 23.52 8.37 3.57
CA GLY A 125 22.81 9.13 4.62
C GLY A 125 21.30 8.93 4.71
N PRO A 126 20.51 9.13 3.64
CA PRO A 126 19.06 8.91 3.68
C PRO A 126 18.69 7.46 4.00
N LEU A 127 19.31 6.49 3.35
CA LEU A 127 19.12 5.05 3.60
C LEU A 127 19.50 4.68 5.04
N ASP A 128 20.66 5.13 5.49
CA ASP A 128 21.19 4.90 6.83
C ASP A 128 20.25 5.41 7.91
N THR A 129 19.78 6.65 7.74
CA THR A 129 18.86 7.30 8.68
C THR A 129 17.54 6.55 8.78
N GLN A 130 16.98 6.13 7.64
CA GLN A 130 15.70 5.41 7.61
C GLN A 130 15.82 3.99 8.16
N ILE A 131 16.93 3.29 7.91
CA ILE A 131 17.22 1.97 8.50
C ILE A 131 17.35 2.09 10.02
N ASP A 132 18.20 2.99 10.50
CA ASP A 132 18.43 3.18 11.94
C ASP A 132 17.13 3.53 12.65
N TRP A 133 16.33 4.39 12.03
CA TRP A 133 15.06 4.79 12.61
C TRP A 133 14.08 3.61 12.70
N ALA A 134 13.91 2.85 11.62
CA ALA A 134 13.02 1.69 11.60
C ALA A 134 13.37 0.72 12.74
N ILE A 135 14.66 0.38 12.89
CA ILE A 135 15.09 -0.61 13.89
C ILE A 135 15.01 -0.04 15.31
N SER A 136 15.36 1.23 15.50
CA SER A 136 15.18 1.91 16.82
C SER A 136 13.72 1.95 17.28
N SER A 137 12.77 1.76 16.36
CA SER A 137 11.33 1.71 16.62
C SER A 137 10.79 0.27 16.66
N GLY A 138 11.67 -0.74 16.65
CA GLY A 138 11.30 -2.16 16.67
C GLY A 138 10.70 -2.67 15.35
N LEU A 139 10.89 -1.94 14.25
CA LEU A 139 10.38 -2.30 12.93
C LEU A 139 11.43 -3.06 12.12
N SER A 140 10.97 -4.00 11.30
CA SER A 140 11.76 -4.63 10.24
C SER A 140 11.92 -3.70 9.03
N VAL A 141 12.95 -3.97 8.23
CA VAL A 141 13.33 -3.14 7.10
C VAL A 141 12.81 -3.77 5.81
N HIS A 142 12.15 -2.97 4.98
CA HIS A 142 11.77 -3.33 3.61
C HIS A 142 12.38 -2.29 2.67
N ILE A 143 13.39 -2.66 1.90
CA ILE A 143 14.03 -1.77 0.93
C ILE A 143 13.33 -1.93 -0.41
N ALA A 144 12.71 -0.86 -0.92
CA ALA A 144 12.37 -0.77 -2.34
C ALA A 144 13.63 -0.27 -3.07
N ALA A 145 14.42 -1.23 -3.55
CA ALA A 145 15.69 -0.99 -4.20
C ALA A 145 15.50 -0.95 -5.72
N ALA A 146 16.51 -0.44 -6.42
CA ALA A 146 16.40 -0.27 -7.86
C ALA A 146 15.17 0.59 -8.23
N SER A 147 14.97 1.68 -7.48
CA SER A 147 14.08 2.79 -7.81
C SER A 147 14.77 4.01 -8.48
N PHE A 148 16.09 4.26 -8.26
CA PHE A 148 16.93 5.27 -8.98
C PHE A 148 18.24 4.72 -9.62
N MET A 149 18.60 5.22 -10.81
CA MET A 149 19.90 4.88 -11.43
C MET A 149 20.96 5.66 -10.66
N PRO A 150 22.00 5.01 -10.09
CA PRO A 150 23.01 5.75 -9.36
C PRO A 150 23.71 6.75 -10.29
N VAL A 151 24.01 7.94 -9.77
CA VAL A 151 24.51 9.07 -10.58
C VAL A 151 25.76 8.70 -11.38
N SER A 152 26.65 7.88 -10.81
CA SER A 152 27.87 7.44 -11.48
C SER A 152 27.68 6.53 -12.71
N PHE A 153 26.44 6.10 -12.99
CA PHE A 153 26.04 5.32 -14.17
C PHE A 153 25.26 6.15 -15.20
N VAL A 154 24.82 7.37 -14.87
CA VAL A 154 24.01 8.22 -15.77
C VAL A 154 24.75 8.52 -17.08
N GLN A 155 26.06 8.77 -17.00
CA GLN A 155 26.91 9.02 -18.17
C GLN A 155 27.05 7.81 -19.11
N SER A 156 26.80 6.60 -18.60
CA SER A 156 26.85 5.35 -19.37
C SER A 156 25.57 5.12 -20.17
N GLY A 157 24.59 6.01 -20.05
CA GLY A 157 23.33 5.97 -20.79
C GLY A 157 22.34 4.93 -20.24
N PRO A 158 21.26 4.64 -21.00
CA PRO A 158 20.29 3.61 -20.68
C PRO A 158 20.94 2.26 -20.38
N ALA A 159 20.43 1.52 -19.39
CA ALA A 159 21.00 0.24 -18.96
C ALA A 159 21.08 -0.81 -20.09
N GLU A 160 20.26 -0.67 -21.12
CA GLU A 160 20.24 -1.51 -22.31
C GLU A 160 21.47 -1.34 -23.20
N THR A 161 22.16 -0.22 -23.06
CA THR A 161 23.34 0.13 -23.85
C THR A 161 24.65 -0.19 -23.12
N TRP A 162 24.55 -0.64 -21.86
CA TRP A 162 25.71 -0.89 -21.02
C TRP A 162 26.57 -2.04 -21.55
N SER A 163 27.88 -1.79 -21.59
CA SER A 163 28.87 -2.82 -21.86
C SER A 163 28.95 -3.84 -20.72
N MET A 164 29.59 -5.00 -20.95
CA MET A 164 29.82 -5.97 -19.87
C MET A 164 30.59 -5.36 -18.70
N THR A 165 31.54 -4.46 -18.97
CA THR A 165 32.30 -3.74 -17.93
C THR A 165 31.38 -2.88 -17.06
N GLU A 166 30.41 -2.20 -17.65
CA GLU A 166 29.45 -1.38 -16.89
C GLU A 166 28.48 -2.27 -16.10
N LEU A 167 28.03 -3.39 -16.68
CA LEU A 167 27.23 -4.38 -15.97
C LEU A 167 27.99 -5.00 -14.77
N ASP A 168 29.28 -5.28 -14.91
CA ASP A 168 30.13 -5.76 -13.81
C ASP A 168 30.31 -4.70 -12.72
N ARG A 169 30.49 -3.44 -13.12
CA ARG A 169 30.52 -2.31 -12.20
C ARG A 169 29.20 -2.16 -11.44
N TYR A 170 28.07 -2.33 -12.12
CA TYR A 170 26.76 -2.31 -11.50
C TYR A 170 26.51 -3.50 -10.55
N ARG A 171 26.96 -4.71 -10.93
CA ARG A 171 26.96 -5.88 -10.05
C ARG A 171 27.76 -5.64 -8.76
N SER A 172 28.86 -4.89 -8.85
CA SER A 172 29.67 -4.49 -7.70
C SER A 172 28.94 -3.47 -6.82
N TYR A 173 28.27 -2.48 -7.42
CA TYR A 173 27.41 -1.55 -6.70
C TYR A 173 26.33 -2.29 -5.89
N VAL A 174 25.59 -3.19 -6.55
CA VAL A 174 24.51 -3.95 -5.91
C VAL A 174 25.03 -4.85 -4.79
N ASP A 175 26.16 -5.55 -4.97
CA ASP A 175 26.79 -6.34 -3.90
C ASP A 175 27.09 -5.46 -2.67
N GLN A 176 27.71 -4.30 -2.89
CA GLN A 176 28.08 -3.38 -1.80
C GLN A 176 26.84 -2.78 -1.12
N LEU A 177 25.81 -2.38 -1.87
CA LEU A 177 24.55 -1.88 -1.32
C LEU A 177 23.86 -2.93 -0.45
N VAL A 178 23.71 -4.17 -0.95
CA VAL A 178 23.05 -5.24 -0.19
C VAL A 178 23.84 -5.56 1.08
N ARG A 179 25.16 -5.66 1.00
CA ARG A 179 26.02 -5.87 2.19
C ARG A 179 25.90 -4.73 3.19
N HIS A 180 25.89 -3.48 2.72
CA HIS A 180 25.74 -2.31 3.57
C HIS A 180 24.44 -2.35 4.37
N VAL A 181 23.31 -2.61 3.70
CA VAL A 181 22.00 -2.77 4.35
C VAL A 181 21.99 -3.95 5.32
N VAL A 182 22.50 -5.12 4.92
CA VAL A 182 22.55 -6.32 5.75
C VAL A 182 23.37 -6.09 7.01
N GLN A 183 24.57 -5.51 6.88
CA GLN A 183 25.43 -5.18 8.00
C GLN A 183 24.73 -4.20 8.94
N ARG A 184 24.23 -3.08 8.41
CA ARG A 184 23.57 -2.06 9.22
C ARG A 184 22.31 -2.59 9.93
N ALA A 185 21.53 -3.42 9.24
CA ALA A 185 20.28 -3.93 9.79
C ALA A 185 20.47 -5.08 10.78
N PHE A 186 21.38 -6.02 10.52
CA PHE A 186 21.51 -7.25 11.31
C PHE A 186 22.62 -7.21 12.35
N ASP A 187 23.70 -6.47 12.15
CA ASP A 187 24.82 -6.42 13.09
C ASP A 187 24.38 -5.74 14.39
N PRO A 188 24.37 -6.44 15.54
CA PRO A 188 23.98 -5.84 16.82
C PRO A 188 24.96 -4.75 17.30
N THR A 189 26.15 -4.63 16.69
CA THR A 189 27.13 -3.58 16.96
C THR A 189 26.93 -2.33 16.10
N ALA A 190 26.15 -2.41 15.02
CA ALA A 190 25.75 -1.26 14.24
C ALA A 190 24.78 -0.36 15.03
N VAL A 191 24.66 0.91 14.62
CA VAL A 191 23.73 1.86 15.23
C VAL A 191 22.31 1.31 15.15
N ASN A 192 21.70 1.02 16.31
CA ASN A 192 20.38 0.41 16.42
C ASN A 192 20.23 -0.95 15.70
N GLY A 193 21.30 -1.64 15.32
CA GLY A 193 21.19 -2.89 14.56
C GLY A 193 20.53 -4.04 15.32
N GLY A 194 20.28 -5.15 14.63
CA GLY A 194 19.63 -6.34 15.19
C GLY A 194 18.17 -6.53 14.76
N ALA A 195 17.80 -6.07 13.56
CA ALA A 195 16.55 -6.41 12.90
C ALA A 195 16.44 -7.91 12.62
N GLN A 196 15.26 -8.52 12.78
CA GLN A 196 15.09 -9.96 12.54
C GLN A 196 14.96 -10.31 11.04
N ARG A 197 14.56 -9.34 10.23
CA ARG A 197 14.20 -9.54 8.83
C ARG A 197 14.50 -8.29 8.01
N VAL A 198 15.01 -8.51 6.80
CA VAL A 198 15.12 -7.51 5.74
C VAL A 198 14.45 -8.08 4.49
N VAL A 199 13.57 -7.28 3.87
CA VAL A 199 12.98 -7.58 2.56
C VAL A 199 13.62 -6.63 1.55
N PHE A 200 14.15 -7.17 0.46
CA PHE A 200 14.51 -6.39 -0.73
C PHE A 200 13.43 -6.57 -1.78
N GLU A 201 12.67 -5.53 -2.03
CA GLU A 201 11.79 -5.42 -3.18
C GLU A 201 12.53 -4.72 -4.31
N CYS A 202 12.69 -5.42 -5.43
CA CYS A 202 13.46 -4.90 -6.55
C CYS A 202 12.52 -4.21 -7.54
N SER A 203 12.78 -2.93 -7.85
CA SER A 203 11.93 -2.00 -8.63
C SER A 203 10.70 -1.47 -7.87
N ASN A 204 10.04 -0.49 -8.49
CA ASN A 204 8.76 0.04 -8.08
C ASN A 204 7.94 0.39 -9.34
N GLU A 205 6.67 0.00 -9.38
CA GLU A 205 5.69 0.37 -10.40
C GLU A 205 6.14 0.14 -11.85
N LEU A 206 6.66 -1.06 -12.10
CA LEU A 206 7.33 -1.43 -13.36
C LEU A 206 6.48 -1.25 -14.63
N ASP A 207 5.16 -1.27 -14.53
CA ASP A 207 4.22 -1.16 -15.64
C ASP A 207 3.73 0.26 -15.92
N ILE A 208 4.13 1.27 -15.14
CA ILE A 208 3.90 2.68 -15.48
C ILE A 208 5.24 3.35 -15.79
N ALA A 209 5.35 3.87 -17.00
CA ALA A 209 6.51 4.65 -17.42
C ALA A 209 6.00 5.96 -18.01
N GLU A 210 6.52 7.07 -17.51
CA GLU A 210 6.28 8.38 -18.10
C GLU A 210 7.02 8.49 -19.49
N PRO A 211 6.70 9.50 -20.33
CA PRO A 211 7.35 9.73 -21.64
C PRO A 211 8.68 10.53 -21.64
N GLU A 212 8.83 11.60 -20.84
CA GLU A 212 10.12 12.33 -20.62
C GLU A 212 10.79 12.12 -19.23
N PRO A 213 11.96 11.44 -19.12
CA PRO A 213 12.67 11.21 -17.86
C PRO A 213 12.95 12.52 -17.15
N VAL A 214 12.63 12.62 -15.86
CA VAL A 214 13.18 13.72 -15.07
C VAL A 214 14.66 13.45 -14.92
N ASN A 215 15.46 14.15 -15.73
CA ASN A 215 16.90 14.18 -15.53
C ASN A 215 17.14 14.95 -14.22
N PHE A 216 17.86 14.35 -13.27
CA PHE A 216 18.29 15.02 -12.03
C PHE A 216 18.97 16.38 -12.29
N GLN A 217 19.50 16.59 -13.50
CA GLN A 217 20.15 17.82 -13.95
C GLN A 217 19.25 18.78 -14.75
N ALA A 218 18.02 18.40 -15.10
CA ALA A 218 17.13 19.22 -15.94
C ALA A 218 16.45 20.37 -15.18
N VAL A 219 16.40 20.32 -13.85
CA VAL A 219 15.96 21.44 -13.02
C VAL A 219 17.15 22.35 -12.74
N THR A 220 17.02 23.66 -12.93
CA THR A 220 18.08 24.63 -12.62
C THR A 220 17.54 25.72 -11.68
N PRO A 221 18.01 25.79 -10.42
CA PRO A 221 18.94 24.84 -9.80
C PRO A 221 18.30 23.45 -9.65
N PRO A 222 19.09 22.36 -9.64
CA PRO A 222 18.58 21.06 -9.25
C PRO A 222 18.00 21.19 -7.84
N ASP A 223 16.78 20.71 -7.62
CA ASP A 223 16.16 20.73 -6.30
C ASP A 223 15.89 19.30 -5.85
N PRO A 224 16.76 18.72 -5.00
CA PRO A 224 16.56 17.40 -4.41
C PRO A 224 15.24 17.28 -3.63
N ALA A 225 14.70 18.39 -3.11
CA ALA A 225 13.42 18.40 -2.42
C ALA A 225 12.22 18.21 -3.38
N GLN A 226 12.39 18.46 -4.69
CA GLN A 226 11.38 18.09 -5.70
C GLN A 226 11.26 16.58 -5.91
N PHE A 227 12.26 15.80 -5.47
CA PHE A 227 12.27 14.35 -5.58
C PHE A 227 11.95 13.65 -4.28
N ALA A 228 11.86 14.38 -3.17
CA ALA A 228 11.56 13.85 -1.84
C ALA A 228 10.09 13.41 -1.68
N LEU A 229 9.47 12.88 -2.75
CA LEU A 229 8.05 12.59 -2.99
C LEU A 229 7.21 13.80 -3.44
N LEU A 230 7.29 14.17 -4.72
CA LEU A 230 6.05 14.51 -5.41
C LEU A 230 5.06 13.35 -5.18
N PRO A 231 3.76 13.60 -4.90
CA PRO A 231 2.77 12.53 -4.87
C PRO A 231 3.00 11.60 -6.05
N LEU A 232 2.88 10.29 -5.84
CA LEU A 232 2.77 9.29 -6.92
C LEU A 232 1.45 9.44 -7.72
N GLY A 233 0.98 10.69 -7.86
CA GLY A 233 0.20 11.08 -9.02
C GLY A 233 1.08 11.05 -10.28
N PRO A 234 0.53 11.45 -11.43
CA PRO A 234 1.12 11.23 -12.76
C PRO A 234 2.47 11.92 -13.07
N TRP A 235 3.31 12.25 -12.08
CA TRP A 235 4.50 13.10 -12.26
C TRP A 235 5.72 12.78 -11.37
N GLY A 236 5.90 11.55 -10.85
CA GLY A 236 7.11 11.16 -10.09
C GLY A 236 7.72 9.85 -10.62
N ARG A 237 8.87 9.91 -11.29
CA ARG A 237 9.44 8.73 -11.98
C ARG A 237 10.32 7.82 -11.13
N PHE A 238 10.28 6.54 -11.53
CA PHE A 238 11.11 5.41 -11.11
C PHE A 238 11.97 4.81 -12.25
N LEU A 239 13.02 4.10 -11.83
CA LEU A 239 14.02 3.30 -12.54
C LEU A 239 13.45 2.32 -13.58
N TRP A 240 13.93 2.19 -14.82
CA TRP A 240 15.19 2.52 -15.46
C TRP A 240 14.85 3.18 -16.77
N TRP A 241 15.61 4.20 -17.12
CA TRP A 241 15.42 5.02 -18.31
C TRP A 241 15.52 4.17 -19.59
N ILE A 242 14.39 3.61 -20.01
CA ILE A 242 14.20 3.03 -21.34
C ILE A 242 14.09 4.20 -22.30
N ASP A 243 15.06 4.37 -23.21
CA ASP A 243 14.98 5.40 -24.26
C ASP A 243 13.83 5.04 -25.23
N PRO A 244 12.69 5.75 -25.22
CA PRO A 244 11.54 5.40 -26.05
C PRO A 244 11.86 5.38 -27.56
N SER A 245 12.90 6.12 -27.99
CA SER A 245 13.33 6.20 -29.40
C SER A 245 14.05 4.93 -29.88
N THR A 246 14.62 4.13 -28.98
CA THR A 246 15.28 2.86 -29.30
C THR A 246 14.31 1.66 -29.36
N TYR A 247 13.01 1.91 -29.14
CA TYR A 247 11.95 0.89 -29.10
C TYR A 247 10.88 1.14 -30.15
N LYS A 248 10.43 0.08 -30.81
CA LYS A 248 9.27 0.11 -31.71
C LYS A 248 8.00 -0.21 -30.94
N LEU A 249 7.29 0.78 -30.43
CA LEU A 249 6.09 0.64 -29.58
C LEU A 249 4.85 -0.01 -30.25
N GLN A 250 4.95 -0.60 -31.44
CA GLN A 250 3.82 -0.89 -32.34
C GLN A 250 3.48 -2.39 -32.55
N GLU A 251 3.96 -3.32 -31.72
CA GLU A 251 3.71 -4.77 -31.93
C GLU A 251 2.51 -5.34 -31.17
N TRP A 252 1.69 -4.50 -30.53
CA TRP A 252 0.38 -4.89 -30.01
C TRP A 252 -0.76 -4.08 -30.62
N PRO A 253 -1.98 -4.64 -30.77
CA PRO A 253 -3.06 -3.97 -31.47
C PRO A 253 -3.36 -2.64 -30.78
N VAL A 254 -3.20 -1.57 -31.54
CA VAL A 254 -3.55 -0.21 -31.13
C VAL A 254 -5.07 -0.16 -30.96
N VAL A 255 -5.54 -0.15 -29.71
CA VAL A 255 -6.98 -0.04 -29.41
C VAL A 255 -7.42 1.43 -29.37
N ASP A 256 -6.49 2.38 -29.18
CA ASP A 256 -6.76 3.83 -29.15
C ASP A 256 -5.49 4.64 -29.49
N ASP A 257 -5.64 5.67 -30.31
CA ASP A 257 -4.63 6.63 -30.75
C ASP A 257 -4.28 7.71 -29.70
N GLN A 258 -4.96 7.72 -28.54
CA GLN A 258 -4.70 8.61 -27.40
C GLN A 258 -4.02 7.93 -26.19
N ALA A 259 -3.68 6.64 -26.26
CA ALA A 259 -3.01 5.93 -25.16
C ALA A 259 -1.48 6.14 -25.22
N TYR A 260 -0.93 6.91 -24.28
CA TYR A 260 0.49 7.31 -24.27
C TYR A 260 1.10 7.32 -22.86
N PRO A 261 2.38 6.93 -22.68
CA PRO A 261 3.19 6.06 -23.54
C PRO A 261 2.91 4.57 -23.24
N TYR A 262 3.02 3.68 -24.25
CA TYR A 262 2.63 2.27 -24.12
C TYR A 262 3.39 1.52 -23.01
N SER A 263 2.65 1.13 -21.97
CA SER A 263 3.10 0.50 -20.73
C SER A 263 3.57 -0.94 -20.88
N THR A 264 3.27 -1.66 -21.98
CA THR A 264 3.20 -3.13 -21.90
C THR A 264 3.89 -3.92 -23.00
N ASP A 265 4.77 -3.28 -23.76
CA ASP A 265 5.63 -4.04 -24.66
C ASP A 265 6.47 -5.06 -23.85
N PRO A 266 6.30 -6.39 -24.04
CA PRO A 266 7.09 -7.39 -23.32
C PRO A 266 8.60 -7.29 -23.61
N ARG A 267 9.01 -6.54 -24.65
CA ARG A 267 10.41 -6.22 -24.93
C ARG A 267 11.01 -5.22 -23.93
N ARG A 268 10.20 -4.41 -23.22
CA ARG A 268 10.66 -3.55 -22.12
C ARG A 268 11.28 -4.38 -20.99
N LEU A 269 10.66 -5.52 -20.67
CA LEU A 269 11.19 -6.43 -19.65
C LEU A 269 12.57 -6.95 -20.06
N ALA A 270 12.74 -7.42 -21.29
CA ALA A 270 13.97 -8.09 -21.75
C ALA A 270 15.18 -7.16 -21.95
N ARG A 271 14.99 -5.85 -22.08
CA ARG A 271 16.04 -4.90 -22.40
C ARG A 271 16.21 -3.90 -21.26
N GLY A 272 17.05 -4.26 -20.28
CA GLY A 272 17.40 -3.40 -19.14
C GLY A 272 16.72 -3.79 -17.82
N LEU A 273 15.41 -4.03 -17.81
CA LEU A 273 14.67 -4.30 -16.56
C LEU A 273 14.96 -5.70 -15.97
N LEU A 274 14.79 -6.77 -16.75
CA LEU A 274 15.09 -8.14 -16.32
C LEU A 274 16.57 -8.34 -15.96
N PRO A 275 17.55 -7.79 -16.70
CA PRO A 275 18.95 -7.80 -16.27
C PRO A 275 19.18 -7.21 -14.87
N ILE A 276 18.56 -6.08 -14.54
CA ILE A 276 18.75 -5.43 -13.23
C ILE A 276 18.09 -6.25 -12.12
N GLN A 277 16.84 -6.69 -12.35
CA GLN A 277 16.12 -7.59 -11.46
C GLN A 277 16.94 -8.85 -11.16
N LYS A 278 17.51 -9.44 -12.21
CA LYS A 278 18.40 -10.59 -12.08
C LYS A 278 19.65 -10.27 -11.27
N ILE A 279 20.31 -9.14 -11.52
CA ILE A 279 21.53 -8.75 -10.78
C ILE A 279 21.23 -8.64 -9.28
N PHE A 280 20.13 -7.99 -8.89
CA PHE A 280 19.72 -7.93 -7.48
C PHE A 280 19.43 -9.32 -6.92
N ALA A 281 18.57 -10.10 -7.60
CA ALA A 281 18.17 -11.40 -7.10
C ALA A 281 19.36 -12.36 -6.95
N ASP A 282 20.27 -12.40 -7.93
CA ASP A 282 21.50 -13.20 -7.87
C ASP A 282 22.43 -12.76 -6.73
N ARG A 283 22.57 -11.45 -6.49
CA ARG A 283 23.47 -10.92 -5.45
C ARG A 283 22.92 -11.14 -4.04
N ILE A 284 21.62 -10.93 -3.85
CA ILE A 284 20.96 -11.23 -2.58
C ILE A 284 21.07 -12.73 -2.28
N GLU A 285 20.84 -13.59 -3.27
CA GLU A 285 20.97 -15.04 -3.11
C GLU A 285 22.39 -15.49 -2.81
N ALA A 286 23.39 -14.89 -3.49
CA ALA A 286 24.80 -15.17 -3.22
C ALA A 286 25.15 -14.82 -1.77
N ILE A 287 24.78 -13.64 -1.29
CA ILE A 287 25.03 -13.20 0.09
C ILE A 287 24.30 -14.10 1.10
N ARG A 288 23.04 -14.46 0.83
CA ARG A 288 22.25 -15.38 1.65
C ARG A 288 22.91 -16.77 1.77
N SER A 289 23.58 -17.22 0.71
CA SER A 289 24.21 -18.55 0.61
C SER A 289 25.66 -18.60 1.07
N GLU A 290 26.27 -17.47 1.44
CA GLU A 290 27.64 -17.44 1.95
C GLU A 290 27.77 -18.26 3.23
N ALA A 291 28.79 -19.12 3.32
CA ALA A 291 29.05 -19.96 4.50
C ALA A 291 29.17 -19.14 5.81
N GLY A 292 29.56 -17.86 5.70
CA GLY A 292 29.67 -16.93 6.81
C GLY A 292 28.36 -16.22 7.21
N PHE A 293 27.33 -16.21 6.36
CA PHE A 293 26.12 -15.42 6.60
C PHE A 293 25.35 -15.94 7.81
N SER A 294 25.01 -17.23 7.86
CA SER A 294 24.27 -17.82 8.99
C SER A 294 25.06 -17.77 10.29
N SER A 295 26.40 -17.82 10.24
CA SER A 295 27.24 -17.66 11.43
C SER A 295 27.31 -16.21 11.91
N ALA A 296 27.32 -15.24 11.00
CA ALA A 296 27.35 -13.81 11.35
C ALA A 296 25.97 -13.32 11.84
N TYR A 297 24.89 -13.84 11.25
CA TYR A 297 23.51 -13.40 11.48
C TYR A 297 22.57 -14.58 11.76
N PRO A 298 22.74 -15.30 12.89
CA PRO A 298 21.96 -16.48 13.19
C PRO A 298 20.46 -16.16 13.32
N GLY A 299 19.63 -16.92 12.61
CA GLY A 299 18.16 -16.78 12.63
C GLY A 299 17.60 -15.55 11.90
N ARG A 300 18.45 -14.72 11.28
CA ARG A 300 18.00 -13.54 10.53
C ARG A 300 17.54 -13.94 9.13
N MET A 301 16.50 -13.27 8.63
CA MET A 301 15.90 -13.57 7.33
C MET A 301 16.15 -12.46 6.31
N LEU A 302 16.72 -12.84 5.17
CA LEU A 302 16.91 -11.99 4.00
C LEU A 302 16.02 -12.50 2.87
N GLU A 303 15.02 -11.70 2.49
CA GLU A 303 14.00 -12.08 1.50
C GLU A 303 14.06 -11.20 0.24
N ILE A 304 13.62 -11.77 -0.88
CA ILE A 304 13.52 -11.11 -2.20
C ILE A 304 12.04 -11.00 -2.59
N ALA A 305 11.60 -9.78 -2.88
CA ALA A 305 10.28 -9.46 -3.43
C ALA A 305 10.41 -8.66 -4.74
N GLY A 306 9.33 -8.58 -5.50
CA GLY A 306 9.28 -7.75 -6.71
C GLY A 306 8.21 -8.17 -7.71
N PRO A 307 7.98 -7.34 -8.75
CA PRO A 307 8.65 -6.06 -9.01
C PRO A 307 7.81 -4.83 -8.62
N ALA A 308 6.84 -4.98 -7.72
CA ALA A 308 5.94 -3.91 -7.29
C ALA A 308 5.13 -3.27 -8.42
N PHE A 309 4.50 -4.08 -9.28
CA PHE A 309 3.63 -3.55 -10.36
C PHE A 309 2.51 -2.65 -9.82
N SER A 310 2.23 -1.53 -10.48
CA SER A 310 1.07 -0.67 -10.19
C SER A 310 -0.28 -1.36 -10.49
N SER A 311 -0.24 -2.47 -11.23
CA SER A 311 -1.38 -3.22 -11.78
C SER A 311 -2.12 -2.49 -12.91
N VAL A 312 -1.56 -1.40 -13.44
CA VAL A 312 -2.13 -0.64 -14.56
C VAL A 312 -2.20 -1.48 -15.85
N SER A 313 -1.37 -2.50 -16.00
CA SER A 313 -1.43 -3.34 -17.19
C SER A 313 -2.74 -4.17 -17.28
N PHE A 314 -3.47 -4.37 -16.18
CA PHE A 314 -4.78 -5.02 -16.19
C PHE A 314 -5.87 -4.19 -16.90
N TYR A 315 -5.84 -2.86 -16.81
CA TYR A 315 -6.87 -1.99 -17.44
C TYR A 315 -6.86 -2.11 -18.96
N HIS A 316 -5.67 -2.26 -19.53
CA HIS A 316 -5.43 -2.09 -20.95
C HIS A 316 -5.39 -3.43 -21.71
N TYR A 317 -4.92 -4.52 -21.09
CA TYR A 317 -4.61 -5.77 -21.84
C TYR A 317 -5.60 -6.90 -21.60
N SER A 318 -6.21 -6.99 -20.42
CA SER A 318 -7.23 -8.01 -20.15
C SER A 318 -8.42 -8.03 -21.15
N PRO A 319 -8.98 -6.87 -21.59
CA PRO A 319 -10.04 -6.85 -22.61
C PRO A 319 -9.71 -7.53 -23.93
N SER A 320 -8.42 -7.57 -24.27
CA SER A 320 -7.95 -7.95 -25.60
C SER A 320 -7.57 -9.45 -25.70
N GLY A 321 -7.70 -10.20 -24.60
CA GLY A 321 -7.27 -11.59 -24.51
C GLY A 321 -5.75 -11.77 -24.57
N LEU A 322 -5.00 -10.68 -24.40
CA LEU A 322 -3.56 -10.65 -24.37
C LEU A 322 -3.06 -10.76 -22.91
N PRO A 323 -1.93 -11.44 -22.66
CA PRO A 323 -1.39 -11.56 -21.31
C PRO A 323 -0.97 -10.19 -20.78
N THR A 324 -1.16 -9.96 -19.48
CA THR A 324 -0.73 -8.70 -18.83
C THR A 324 0.80 -8.62 -18.67
N LEU A 325 1.32 -7.48 -18.21
CA LEU A 325 2.76 -7.39 -17.94
C LEU A 325 3.20 -8.22 -16.74
N GLU A 326 2.37 -8.33 -15.71
CA GLU A 326 2.61 -9.19 -14.56
C GLU A 326 2.74 -10.64 -15.03
N GLU A 327 1.82 -11.08 -15.89
CA GLU A 327 1.87 -12.40 -16.50
C GLU A 327 3.16 -12.64 -17.28
N ARG A 328 3.61 -11.66 -18.06
CA ARG A 328 4.86 -11.75 -18.84
C ARG A 328 6.10 -11.74 -17.95
N PHE A 329 6.14 -10.89 -16.94
CA PHE A 329 7.25 -10.86 -15.99
C PHE A 329 7.35 -12.19 -15.25
N LEU A 330 6.24 -12.76 -14.79
CA LEU A 330 6.23 -14.07 -14.14
C LEU A 330 6.72 -15.17 -15.09
N GLU A 331 6.26 -15.18 -16.35
CA GLU A 331 6.78 -16.10 -17.38
C GLU A 331 8.28 -15.93 -17.59
N GLN A 332 8.79 -14.70 -17.63
CA GLN A 332 10.20 -14.47 -17.92
C GLN A 332 11.10 -14.72 -16.71
N SER A 333 10.62 -14.47 -15.50
CA SER A 333 11.41 -14.54 -14.27
C SER A 333 11.27 -15.86 -13.53
N LEU A 334 10.28 -16.71 -13.84
CA LEU A 334 10.04 -17.95 -13.09
C LEU A 334 9.91 -19.19 -13.97
N ASP A 335 9.99 -19.07 -15.30
CA ASP A 335 9.95 -20.23 -16.19
C ASP A 335 11.12 -21.19 -15.87
N PRO A 336 10.83 -22.46 -15.49
CA PRO A 336 11.86 -23.43 -15.11
C PRO A 336 12.77 -23.82 -16.28
N THR A 337 12.42 -23.47 -17.51
CA THR A 337 13.23 -23.71 -18.72
C THR A 337 14.04 -22.47 -19.14
N ALA A 338 13.95 -21.38 -18.38
CA ALA A 338 14.61 -20.12 -18.71
C ALA A 338 16.15 -20.23 -18.75
N SER A 339 16.77 -19.66 -19.79
CA SER A 339 18.21 -19.44 -19.90
C SER A 339 18.50 -17.95 -20.13
N PHE A 340 19.34 -17.36 -19.29
CA PHE A 340 19.77 -15.96 -19.44
C PHE A 340 20.94 -15.86 -20.43
N ASP A 341 20.83 -14.95 -21.41
CA ASP A 341 21.92 -14.59 -22.33
C ASP A 341 22.57 -13.26 -21.88
N PRO A 342 23.81 -13.27 -21.38
CA PRO A 342 24.47 -12.06 -20.90
C PRO A 342 24.85 -11.07 -22.01
N VAL A 343 24.83 -11.46 -23.29
CA VAL A 343 25.17 -10.58 -24.42
C VAL A 343 23.95 -9.81 -24.93
N THR A 344 22.78 -10.45 -24.92
CA THR A 344 21.51 -9.82 -25.34
C THR A 344 20.65 -9.33 -24.18
N GLY A 345 21.09 -9.57 -22.93
CA GLY A 345 20.33 -9.27 -21.72
C GLY A 345 19.26 -10.30 -21.36
N GLY A 346 19.21 -11.45 -22.05
CA GLY A 346 18.42 -12.64 -21.73
C GLY A 346 16.92 -12.39 -21.50
N ALA A 347 16.07 -12.87 -22.42
CA ALA A 347 14.61 -12.67 -22.30
C ALA A 347 13.94 -13.39 -21.11
N ARG A 348 14.66 -14.29 -20.42
CA ARG A 348 14.15 -15.07 -19.26
C ARG A 348 15.29 -15.42 -18.29
N PHE A 349 14.99 -15.54 -16.99
CA PHE A 349 15.87 -16.09 -15.96
C PHE A 349 15.04 -16.76 -14.85
N GLN A 350 15.68 -17.55 -13.98
CA GLN A 350 15.03 -18.08 -12.77
C GLN A 350 15.36 -17.18 -11.58
N ALA A 351 14.40 -16.35 -11.19
CA ALA A 351 14.49 -15.50 -10.02
C ALA A 351 14.30 -16.35 -8.74
N PRO A 352 15.19 -16.24 -7.74
CA PRO A 352 14.97 -16.76 -6.38
C PRO A 352 13.95 -15.88 -5.61
N LEU A 353 12.79 -15.62 -6.21
CA LEU A 353 11.77 -14.72 -5.67
C LEU A 353 11.03 -15.41 -4.50
N ASP A 354 11.07 -14.80 -3.31
CA ASP A 354 10.33 -15.29 -2.15
C ASP A 354 8.87 -14.82 -2.16
N ARG A 355 8.58 -13.66 -2.80
CA ARG A 355 7.24 -13.05 -2.86
C ARG A 355 7.03 -12.32 -4.19
N PHE A 356 5.85 -12.44 -4.78
CA PHE A 356 5.45 -11.58 -5.89
C PHE A 356 4.72 -10.35 -5.38
N SER A 357 5.19 -9.16 -5.74
CA SER A 357 4.64 -7.90 -5.25
C SER A 357 3.99 -7.03 -6.32
N PHE A 358 2.92 -6.36 -5.93
CA PHE A 358 2.13 -5.45 -6.75
C PHE A 358 1.35 -4.49 -5.85
N HIS A 359 0.79 -3.44 -6.44
CA HIS A 359 0.04 -2.39 -5.78
C HIS A 359 -1.44 -2.51 -6.11
N PHE A 360 -2.28 -1.98 -5.21
CA PHE A 360 -3.71 -1.88 -5.49
C PHE A 360 -4.31 -0.61 -4.87
N TYR A 361 -5.03 0.14 -5.70
CA TYR A 361 -5.81 1.31 -5.28
C TYR A 361 -7.23 1.24 -5.85
N GLY A 362 -8.15 2.07 -5.35
CA GLY A 362 -9.50 2.17 -5.91
C GLY A 362 -10.49 1.13 -5.37
N ASP A 363 -11.64 1.01 -6.02
CA ASP A 363 -12.68 0.08 -5.58
C ASP A 363 -12.30 -1.37 -5.93
N PHE A 364 -12.17 -2.21 -4.90
CA PHE A 364 -11.75 -3.60 -5.05
C PHE A 364 -12.87 -4.52 -5.57
N GLN A 365 -14.14 -4.09 -5.50
CA GLN A 365 -15.33 -4.81 -5.95
C GLN A 365 -15.72 -4.46 -7.38
N ASN A 366 -15.67 -3.18 -7.76
CA ASN A 366 -16.03 -2.74 -9.13
C ASN A 366 -14.83 -2.29 -9.96
N GLY A 367 -13.63 -2.27 -9.38
CA GLY A 367 -12.43 -1.77 -10.04
C GLY A 367 -12.19 -0.29 -9.78
N TRP A 368 -11.23 0.29 -10.50
CA TRP A 368 -10.74 1.65 -10.16
C TRP A 368 -11.74 2.77 -10.44
N ILE A 369 -12.78 2.52 -11.23
CA ILE A 369 -13.82 3.48 -11.61
C ILE A 369 -15.18 2.79 -11.36
N PRO A 370 -16.25 3.48 -10.93
CA PRO A 370 -17.56 2.85 -10.69
C PRO A 370 -18.22 2.19 -11.91
N GLN A 371 -17.71 2.42 -13.12
CA GLN A 371 -18.07 1.72 -14.35
C GLN A 371 -16.92 0.84 -14.89
N ALA A 372 -15.87 0.65 -14.09
CA ALA A 372 -14.71 -0.09 -14.50
C ALA A 372 -15.11 -1.55 -14.78
N PRO A 373 -14.54 -2.14 -15.82
CA PRO A 373 -14.81 -3.53 -16.12
C PRO A 373 -14.30 -4.46 -15.02
N SER A 374 -14.91 -5.65 -14.92
CA SER A 374 -14.63 -6.65 -13.89
C SER A 374 -13.16 -7.10 -13.80
N TYR A 375 -12.38 -6.89 -14.87
CA TYR A 375 -10.97 -7.23 -14.94
C TYR A 375 -10.03 -6.30 -14.15
N THR A 376 -10.58 -5.33 -13.44
CA THR A 376 -9.82 -4.35 -12.63
C THR A 376 -10.06 -4.50 -11.12
N THR A 377 -10.87 -5.47 -10.74
CA THR A 377 -11.17 -5.83 -9.36
C THR A 377 -9.99 -6.58 -8.73
N LEU A 378 -9.79 -6.44 -7.41
CA LEU A 378 -8.71 -7.16 -6.71
C LEU A 378 -8.83 -8.68 -6.94
N ALA A 379 -10.06 -9.20 -6.92
CA ALA A 379 -10.33 -10.61 -7.16
C ALA A 379 -9.84 -11.08 -8.54
N TYR A 380 -10.09 -10.30 -9.59
CA TYR A 380 -9.64 -10.66 -10.94
C TYR A 380 -8.11 -10.62 -11.06
N LEU A 381 -7.48 -9.56 -10.54
CA LEU A 381 -6.01 -9.40 -10.55
C LEU A 381 -5.36 -10.61 -9.87
N VAL A 382 -5.79 -10.93 -8.65
CA VAL A 382 -5.25 -12.04 -7.86
C VAL A 382 -5.49 -13.38 -8.54
N GLN A 383 -6.69 -13.65 -9.07
CA GLN A 383 -6.99 -14.90 -9.76
C GLN A 383 -6.11 -15.09 -11.00
N THR A 384 -5.90 -14.02 -11.77
CA THR A 384 -5.05 -14.04 -12.96
C THR A 384 -3.59 -14.35 -12.61
N ILE A 385 -3.05 -13.65 -11.61
CA ILE A 385 -1.69 -13.89 -11.09
C ILE A 385 -1.57 -15.34 -10.57
N ARG A 386 -2.49 -15.79 -9.73
CA ARG A 386 -2.49 -17.17 -9.17
C ARG A 386 -2.55 -18.23 -10.26
N ALA A 387 -3.39 -18.04 -11.28
CA ALA A 387 -3.47 -18.95 -12.42
C ALA A 387 -2.15 -19.00 -13.20
N LYS A 388 -1.46 -17.86 -13.37
CA LYS A 388 -0.13 -17.84 -13.97
C LYS A 388 0.89 -18.59 -13.13
N LEU A 389 0.94 -18.33 -11.83
CA LEU A 389 1.86 -18.96 -10.91
C LEU A 389 1.67 -20.48 -10.84
N ALA A 390 0.44 -20.96 -10.87
CA ALA A 390 0.14 -22.40 -10.95
C ALA A 390 0.73 -23.03 -12.22
N LYS A 391 0.59 -22.38 -13.39
CA LYS A 391 1.19 -22.84 -14.66
C LYS A 391 2.72 -22.86 -14.64
N LEU A 392 3.33 -22.00 -13.83
CA LEU A 392 4.78 -21.94 -13.62
C LEU A 392 5.27 -22.83 -12.47
N ASN A 393 4.42 -23.72 -11.94
CA ASN A 393 4.72 -24.58 -10.79
C ASN A 393 5.12 -23.82 -9.51
N ARG A 394 4.55 -22.63 -9.31
CA ARG A 394 4.71 -21.77 -8.11
C ARG A 394 3.36 -21.42 -7.45
N PRO A 395 2.37 -22.33 -7.34
CA PRO A 395 1.02 -21.97 -6.86
C PRO A 395 1.01 -21.37 -5.44
N SER A 396 1.98 -21.73 -4.61
CA SER A 396 2.10 -21.29 -3.21
C SER A 396 2.93 -20.02 -3.02
N MET A 397 3.44 -19.36 -4.08
CA MET A 397 4.23 -18.14 -3.89
C MET A 397 3.38 -17.06 -3.20
N PRO A 398 3.86 -16.47 -2.09
CA PRO A 398 3.15 -15.40 -1.41
C PRO A 398 2.90 -14.20 -2.32
N LEU A 399 1.69 -13.65 -2.24
CA LEU A 399 1.33 -12.39 -2.86
C LEU A 399 1.49 -11.27 -1.83
N PHE A 400 2.15 -10.19 -2.22
CA PHE A 400 2.50 -9.08 -1.36
C PHE A 400 1.97 -7.76 -1.95
N LEU A 401 1.04 -7.11 -1.25
CA LEU A 401 0.58 -5.77 -1.61
C LEU A 401 1.57 -4.72 -1.10
N SER A 402 2.66 -4.50 -1.83
CA SER A 402 3.75 -3.61 -1.41
C SER A 402 3.33 -2.15 -1.27
N GLU A 403 2.23 -1.77 -1.90
CA GLU A 403 1.47 -0.57 -1.61
C GLU A 403 -0.02 -0.80 -1.79
N TRP A 404 -0.84 -0.23 -0.91
CA TRP A 404 -2.29 -0.20 -1.09
C TRP A 404 -2.94 0.98 -0.38
N GLY A 405 -4.12 1.37 -0.86
CA GLY A 405 -4.93 2.42 -0.26
C GLY A 405 -6.23 2.64 -1.02
N PRO A 406 -7.18 3.43 -0.48
CA PRO A 406 -8.47 3.61 -1.12
C PRO A 406 -8.40 4.36 -2.45
N SER A 407 -7.52 5.36 -2.58
CA SER A 407 -7.36 6.12 -3.82
C SER A 407 -5.99 6.78 -3.93
N VAL A 408 -5.44 6.82 -5.15
CA VAL A 408 -4.29 7.68 -5.50
C VAL A 408 -4.68 9.13 -5.76
N ASP A 409 -5.98 9.42 -5.95
CA ASP A 409 -6.50 10.77 -6.15
C ASP A 409 -6.48 11.56 -4.83
N THR A 410 -5.57 12.52 -4.76
CA THR A 410 -5.38 13.39 -3.59
C THR A 410 -6.44 14.49 -3.47
N SER A 411 -7.40 14.57 -4.37
CA SER A 411 -8.56 15.47 -4.24
C SER A 411 -9.75 14.81 -3.55
N SER A 412 -9.74 13.47 -3.43
CA SER A 412 -10.84 12.70 -2.85
C SER A 412 -10.79 12.68 -1.32
N ASP A 413 -11.96 12.84 -0.70
CA ASP A 413 -12.11 12.77 0.75
C ASP A 413 -12.00 11.35 1.31
N VAL A 414 -11.98 10.33 0.43
CA VAL A 414 -11.87 8.92 0.84
C VAL A 414 -10.60 8.66 1.66
N ASN A 415 -9.50 9.36 1.37
CA ASN A 415 -8.22 9.14 2.03
C ASN A 415 -8.15 9.68 3.47
N TYR A 416 -9.07 10.57 3.88
CA TYR A 416 -9.05 11.21 5.20
C TYR A 416 -10.42 11.29 5.90
N SER A 417 -11.43 10.57 5.40
CA SER A 417 -12.77 10.51 5.99
C SER A 417 -13.21 9.07 6.33
N HIS A 418 -14.36 8.94 7.00
CA HIS A 418 -15.01 7.66 7.31
C HIS A 418 -15.27 6.76 6.08
N LYS A 419 -15.32 7.34 4.87
CA LYS A 419 -15.42 6.58 3.61
C LYS A 419 -14.22 5.63 3.44
N GLY A 420 -13.00 6.12 3.67
CA GLY A 420 -11.79 5.30 3.62
C GLY A 420 -11.74 4.26 4.74
N ALA A 421 -12.30 4.57 5.91
CA ALA A 421 -12.41 3.60 7.00
C ALA A 421 -13.30 2.41 6.62
N ALA A 422 -14.50 2.68 6.08
CA ALA A 422 -15.40 1.63 5.59
C ALA A 422 -14.76 0.80 4.47
N TRP A 423 -14.11 1.48 3.51
CA TRP A 423 -13.38 0.83 2.43
C TRP A 423 -12.25 -0.06 2.96
N ALA A 424 -11.43 0.43 3.89
CA ALA A 424 -10.28 -0.32 4.41
C ALA A 424 -10.71 -1.58 5.16
N ALA A 425 -11.78 -1.51 5.96
CA ALA A 425 -12.31 -2.68 6.65
C ALA A 425 -12.80 -3.75 5.66
N ALA A 426 -13.53 -3.33 4.62
CA ALA A 426 -14.03 -4.22 3.58
C ALA A 426 -12.91 -4.81 2.72
N PHE A 427 -11.94 -3.97 2.32
CA PHE A 427 -10.75 -4.34 1.55
C PHE A 427 -9.90 -5.38 2.29
N LEU A 428 -9.62 -5.17 3.57
CA LEU A 428 -8.78 -6.11 4.35
C LEU A 428 -9.41 -7.49 4.45
N LYS A 429 -10.73 -7.57 4.65
CA LYS A 429 -11.46 -8.84 4.63
C LYS A 429 -11.36 -9.52 3.26
N GLU A 430 -11.55 -8.76 2.18
CA GLU A 430 -11.44 -9.28 0.81
C GLU A 430 -10.01 -9.75 0.48
N ALA A 431 -8.99 -9.00 0.87
CA ALA A 431 -7.59 -9.34 0.64
C ALA A 431 -7.20 -10.65 1.34
N VAL A 432 -7.66 -10.89 2.57
CA VAL A 432 -7.53 -12.18 3.27
C VAL A 432 -8.21 -13.29 2.49
N ARG A 433 -9.46 -13.05 2.03
CA ARG A 433 -10.23 -14.02 1.26
C ARG A 433 -9.54 -14.43 -0.05
N LEU A 434 -8.81 -13.49 -0.66
CA LEU A 434 -8.05 -13.71 -1.89
C LEU A 434 -6.65 -14.29 -1.64
N GLY A 435 -6.26 -14.54 -0.39
CA GLY A 435 -4.97 -15.14 -0.04
C GLY A 435 -3.79 -14.19 -0.28
N ILE A 436 -3.97 -12.88 -0.08
CA ILE A 436 -2.86 -11.95 0.10
C ILE A 436 -2.19 -12.25 1.43
N ALA A 437 -0.86 -12.39 1.43
CA ALA A 437 -0.12 -12.86 2.60
C ALA A 437 0.48 -11.72 3.44
N ASP A 438 0.76 -10.59 2.80
CA ASP A 438 1.49 -9.47 3.38
C ASP A 438 1.13 -8.18 2.64
N GLY A 439 1.39 -7.02 3.25
CA GLY A 439 1.10 -5.74 2.60
C GLY A 439 1.70 -4.53 3.31
N SER A 440 1.66 -3.38 2.65
CA SER A 440 2.05 -2.10 3.23
C SER A 440 1.07 -1.02 2.79
N TYR A 441 0.48 -0.31 3.76
CA TYR A 441 -0.34 0.84 3.44
C TYR A 441 0.53 1.92 2.81
N LEU A 442 0.03 2.63 1.79
CA LEU A 442 0.86 3.47 0.92
C LEU A 442 1.81 4.37 1.72
N MET A 443 1.36 5.22 2.64
CA MET A 443 2.27 6.10 3.39
C MET A 443 1.98 6.16 4.88
N LEU A 444 3.04 6.38 5.68
CA LEU A 444 2.89 6.60 7.12
C LEU A 444 2.24 7.97 7.42
N HIS A 445 2.70 9.05 6.80
CA HIS A 445 2.13 10.40 6.92
C HIS A 445 2.23 11.18 5.60
N ASP A 446 1.52 12.30 5.49
CA ASP A 446 1.41 13.12 4.27
C ASP A 446 2.36 14.33 4.20
N GLY A 447 3.26 14.47 5.18
CA GLY A 447 3.95 15.73 5.45
C GLY A 447 5.37 15.82 4.90
N ILE A 448 5.54 16.04 3.60
CA ILE A 448 6.78 16.64 3.08
C ILE A 448 6.54 18.14 2.96
N GLY A 449 7.13 18.90 3.88
CA GLY A 449 6.90 20.34 3.97
C GLY A 449 5.56 20.76 4.61
N TYR A 450 5.34 22.08 4.62
CA TYR A 450 4.17 22.78 5.16
C TYR A 450 3.16 23.03 4.02
N ASP A 451 2.57 21.98 3.43
CA ASP A 451 1.44 22.18 2.52
C ASP A 451 0.15 21.56 3.10
N PRO A 452 -0.77 22.38 3.65
CA PRO A 452 -2.08 21.90 4.10
C PRO A 452 -2.92 21.25 2.97
N GLY A 453 -2.52 21.39 1.70
CA GLY A 453 -3.12 20.70 0.55
C GLY A 453 -2.87 19.18 0.50
N LEU A 454 -2.00 18.62 1.34
CA LEU A 454 -1.62 17.21 1.28
C LEU A 454 -2.55 16.27 2.08
N ILE A 455 -3.61 16.77 2.70
CA ILE A 455 -4.55 15.94 3.48
C ILE A 455 -5.17 14.78 2.66
N GLY A 456 -5.36 14.98 1.36
CA GLY A 456 -5.86 13.96 0.45
C GLY A 456 -4.87 12.85 0.13
N MET A 457 -3.61 12.94 0.58
CA MET A 457 -2.65 11.86 0.42
C MET A 457 -3.13 10.59 1.13
N PRO A 458 -2.99 9.40 0.51
CA PRO A 458 -3.30 8.09 1.11
C PRO A 458 -2.25 7.71 2.16
N SER A 459 -2.26 8.42 3.28
CA SER A 459 -1.40 8.21 4.44
C SER A 459 -2.17 7.73 5.67
N LEU A 460 -1.48 7.17 6.66
CA LEU A 460 -2.10 6.81 7.94
C LEU A 460 -2.30 8.04 8.84
N MET A 461 -1.48 9.07 8.67
CA MET A 461 -1.48 10.26 9.50
C MET A 461 -1.45 11.54 8.66
N HIS A 462 -2.06 12.59 9.22
CA HIS A 462 -1.95 13.95 8.75
C HIS A 462 -0.99 14.76 9.63
N LYS A 463 0.01 15.40 9.02
CA LYS A 463 0.93 16.30 9.71
C LYS A 463 0.30 17.68 9.85
N MET A 464 0.18 18.16 11.08
CA MET A 464 -0.24 19.52 11.42
C MET A 464 0.86 20.23 12.20
N ILE A 465 0.90 21.56 12.15
CA ILE A 465 1.70 22.37 13.07
C ILE A 465 0.77 22.98 14.10
N ILE A 466 0.92 22.59 15.37
CA ILE A 466 0.15 23.11 16.50
C ILE A 466 1.14 23.77 17.46
N ASP A 467 0.93 25.05 17.75
CA ASP A 467 1.79 25.85 18.63
C ASP A 467 3.29 25.81 18.26
N GLY A 468 3.58 25.75 16.95
CA GLY A 468 4.94 25.70 16.42
C GLY A 468 5.61 24.32 16.44
N ALA A 469 4.90 23.28 16.88
CA ALA A 469 5.40 21.90 16.90
C ALA A 469 4.63 21.01 15.91
N ALA A 470 5.33 20.04 15.30
CA ALA A 470 4.70 19.04 14.47
C ALA A 470 3.83 18.10 15.32
N SER A 471 2.55 17.98 14.96
CA SER A 471 1.56 17.08 15.53
C SER A 471 1.04 16.16 14.45
N TYR A 472 0.89 14.88 14.75
CA TYR A 472 0.44 13.87 13.79
C TYR A 472 -0.93 13.34 14.19
N GLN A 473 -1.92 13.62 13.35
CA GLN A 473 -3.30 13.23 13.58
C GLN A 473 -3.64 11.95 12.80
N PRO A 474 -4.22 10.91 13.43
CA PRO A 474 -4.61 9.71 12.70
C PRO A 474 -5.69 10.03 11.66
N LYS A 475 -5.52 9.48 10.46
CA LYS A 475 -6.60 9.38 9.48
C LYS A 475 -7.52 8.20 9.85
N PRO A 476 -8.79 8.20 9.40
CA PRO A 476 -9.78 7.18 9.77
C PRO A 476 -9.34 5.74 9.47
N VAL A 477 -8.54 5.53 8.43
CA VAL A 477 -7.95 4.22 8.11
C VAL A 477 -7.05 3.72 9.24
N ALA A 478 -6.18 4.57 9.81
CA ALA A 478 -5.31 4.18 10.93
C ALA A 478 -6.12 3.72 12.15
N ASN A 479 -7.27 4.33 12.39
CA ASN A 479 -8.18 3.93 13.47
C ASN A 479 -8.79 2.53 13.21
N VAL A 480 -9.11 2.20 11.95
CA VAL A 480 -9.57 0.84 11.57
C VAL A 480 -8.45 -0.18 11.74
N LEU A 481 -7.22 0.14 11.33
CA LEU A 481 -6.08 -0.76 11.54
C LEU A 481 -5.84 -1.02 13.03
N ARG A 482 -5.97 0.01 13.87
CA ARG A 482 -5.91 -0.11 15.33
C ARG A 482 -7.03 -1.01 15.87
N MET A 483 -8.26 -0.92 15.36
CA MET A 483 -9.35 -1.84 15.74
C MET A 483 -8.96 -3.29 15.50
N PHE A 484 -8.42 -3.62 14.31
CA PHE A 484 -7.94 -4.97 14.02
C PHE A 484 -6.72 -5.37 14.87
N ALA A 485 -5.79 -4.45 15.12
CA ALA A 485 -4.62 -4.69 15.95
C ALA A 485 -5.01 -5.12 17.39
N MET A 486 -6.06 -4.52 17.95
CA MET A 486 -6.62 -4.84 19.26
C MET A 486 -7.34 -6.19 19.34
N MET A 487 -7.72 -6.81 18.21
CA MET A 487 -8.34 -8.14 18.20
C MET A 487 -7.32 -9.22 18.58
N SER A 488 -7.79 -10.29 19.22
CA SER A 488 -6.96 -11.44 19.59
C SER A 488 -7.62 -12.76 19.18
N GLY A 489 -6.84 -13.84 19.24
CA GLY A 489 -7.30 -15.18 18.91
C GLY A 489 -7.40 -15.46 17.41
N GLN A 490 -8.36 -16.31 17.05
CA GLN A 490 -8.56 -16.80 15.69
C GLN A 490 -9.88 -16.32 15.11
N ARG A 491 -9.94 -16.22 13.78
CA ARG A 491 -11.15 -15.80 13.07
C ARG A 491 -12.31 -16.76 13.32
N ARG A 492 -13.48 -16.19 13.58
CA ARG A 492 -14.74 -16.91 13.84
C ARG A 492 -15.74 -16.72 12.71
N ALA A 493 -16.63 -17.69 12.55
CA ALA A 493 -17.73 -17.59 11.60
C ALA A 493 -18.67 -16.46 12.00
N ALA A 494 -18.89 -15.49 11.11
CA ALA A 494 -19.87 -14.41 11.29
C ALA A 494 -20.82 -14.41 10.08
N THR A 495 -22.12 -14.42 10.35
CA THR A 495 -23.17 -14.41 9.34
C THR A 495 -23.89 -13.07 9.38
N VAL A 496 -23.92 -12.38 8.24
CA VAL A 496 -24.67 -11.13 8.07
C VAL A 496 -25.86 -11.38 7.15
N PRO A 497 -27.09 -10.96 7.51
CA PRO A 497 -28.26 -11.19 6.68
C PRO A 497 -28.17 -10.45 5.35
N ALA A 498 -28.46 -11.15 4.25
CA ALA A 498 -28.57 -10.54 2.92
C ALA A 498 -30.03 -10.17 2.60
N PRO A 499 -30.28 -9.09 1.82
CA PRO A 499 -29.32 -8.12 1.32
C PRO A 499 -28.92 -7.10 2.40
N SER A 500 -27.63 -6.83 2.56
CA SER A 500 -27.11 -5.78 3.45
C SER A 500 -25.80 -5.24 2.90
N ALA A 501 -25.56 -3.94 3.09
CA ALA A 501 -24.22 -3.36 2.90
C ALA A 501 -23.36 -3.45 4.18
N LEU A 502 -23.90 -4.06 5.24
CA LEU A 502 -23.11 -4.46 6.40
C LEU A 502 -22.31 -5.71 6.07
N ASP A 503 -21.12 -5.78 6.65
CA ASP A 503 -20.37 -7.01 6.76
C ASP A 503 -19.53 -6.99 8.05
N ALA A 504 -18.94 -8.13 8.41
CA ALA A 504 -18.25 -8.31 9.68
C ALA A 504 -17.01 -9.20 9.59
N PHE A 505 -16.10 -8.97 10.54
CA PHE A 505 -14.95 -9.82 10.85
C PHE A 505 -14.88 -10.03 12.37
N ALA A 506 -15.01 -11.28 12.82
CA ALA A 506 -15.00 -11.63 14.23
C ALA A 506 -13.78 -12.51 14.56
N ALA A 507 -13.24 -12.35 15.77
CA ALA A 507 -12.19 -13.21 16.30
C ALA A 507 -12.38 -13.43 17.81
N SER A 508 -11.89 -14.56 18.31
CA SER A 508 -11.86 -14.83 19.75
C SER A 508 -10.77 -15.82 20.15
N ASP A 509 -10.37 -15.74 21.41
CA ASP A 509 -9.56 -16.71 22.14
C ASP A 509 -10.26 -17.09 23.46
N GLY A 510 -9.56 -17.77 24.37
CA GLY A 510 -10.13 -18.25 25.64
C GLY A 510 -10.50 -17.16 26.65
N VAL A 511 -10.14 -15.89 26.43
CA VAL A 511 -10.37 -14.79 27.40
C VAL A 511 -10.94 -13.52 26.77
N SER A 512 -10.90 -13.39 25.45
CA SER A 512 -11.43 -12.24 24.72
C SER A 512 -12.13 -12.65 23.43
N ALA A 513 -13.13 -11.86 23.05
CA ALA A 513 -13.74 -11.92 21.74
C ALA A 513 -14.04 -10.51 21.25
N GLY A 514 -14.13 -10.36 19.93
CA GLY A 514 -14.47 -9.10 19.32
C GLY A 514 -14.92 -9.22 17.89
N ILE A 515 -15.58 -8.17 17.41
CA ILE A 515 -16.12 -8.08 16.06
C ILE A 515 -15.98 -6.66 15.54
N VAL A 516 -15.39 -6.56 14.36
CA VAL A 516 -15.47 -5.36 13.52
C VAL A 516 -16.69 -5.52 12.62
N VAL A 517 -17.64 -4.59 12.71
CA VAL A 517 -18.77 -4.47 11.79
C VAL A 517 -18.56 -3.19 10.98
N PHE A 518 -18.68 -3.30 9.67
CA PHE A 518 -18.54 -2.16 8.76
C PHE A 518 -19.72 -2.10 7.81
N ASN A 519 -20.13 -0.88 7.46
CA ASN A 519 -21.13 -0.63 6.43
C ASN A 519 -20.40 0.02 5.24
N TYR A 520 -20.32 -0.69 4.13
CA TYR A 520 -19.57 -0.27 2.95
C TYR A 520 -20.38 -0.53 1.69
N ASN A 521 -20.38 0.45 0.80
CA ASN A 521 -20.84 0.31 -0.57
C ASN A 521 -19.89 1.09 -1.49
N SER A 522 -19.74 0.62 -2.72
CA SER A 522 -18.82 1.19 -3.71
C SER A 522 -19.14 2.62 -4.15
N THR A 523 -20.39 3.05 -4.01
CA THR A 523 -20.81 4.42 -4.32
C THR A 523 -20.61 5.38 -3.15
N PHE A 524 -20.11 4.88 -2.01
CA PHE A 524 -19.87 5.64 -0.78
C PHE A 524 -21.10 6.42 -0.29
N ILE A 525 -22.30 5.89 -0.55
CA ILE A 525 -23.55 6.46 -0.04
C ILE A 525 -23.65 6.16 1.46
N ASP A 526 -23.80 7.21 2.26
CA ASP A 526 -24.00 7.10 3.71
C ASP A 526 -25.47 6.75 4.02
N ALA A 527 -25.84 5.50 3.76
CA ALA A 527 -27.14 4.93 4.06
C ALA A 527 -27.08 4.15 5.39
N PRO A 528 -27.73 4.64 6.47
CA PRO A 528 -27.69 3.97 7.77
C PRO A 528 -28.41 2.63 7.75
N GLN A 529 -27.81 1.63 8.39
CA GLN A 529 -28.41 0.32 8.63
C GLN A 529 -28.44 0.00 10.11
N THR A 530 -29.58 -0.52 10.57
CA THR A 530 -29.77 -0.92 11.98
C THR A 530 -29.50 -2.41 12.13
N PHE A 531 -28.70 -2.77 13.13
CA PHE A 531 -28.26 -4.14 13.36
C PHE A 531 -28.18 -4.49 14.85
N SER A 532 -28.25 -5.78 15.16
CA SER A 532 -27.83 -6.37 16.42
C SER A 532 -26.65 -7.32 16.18
N VAL A 533 -25.89 -7.62 17.22
CA VAL A 533 -24.84 -8.64 17.17
C VAL A 533 -25.12 -9.66 18.26
N GLU A 534 -25.07 -10.93 17.88
CA GLU A 534 -25.22 -12.06 18.78
C GLU A 534 -23.98 -12.96 18.64
N PHE A 535 -23.29 -13.19 19.75
CA PHE A 535 -22.25 -14.20 19.85
C PHE A 535 -22.81 -15.42 20.53
N ASP A 536 -22.71 -16.57 19.87
CA ASP A 536 -23.01 -17.88 20.41
C ASP A 536 -21.71 -18.66 20.65
N ASN A 537 -21.76 -19.64 21.56
CA ASN A 537 -20.65 -20.52 21.92
C ASN A 537 -19.35 -19.79 22.30
N VAL A 538 -19.45 -18.65 23.00
CA VAL A 538 -18.32 -17.92 23.56
C VAL A 538 -17.57 -18.83 24.56
N PRO A 539 -16.23 -18.90 24.53
CA PRO A 539 -15.46 -19.89 25.30
C PRO A 539 -15.33 -19.56 26.81
N PHE A 540 -16.16 -18.66 27.33
CA PHE A 540 -16.18 -18.23 28.73
C PHE A 540 -17.60 -17.76 29.12
N ASP A 541 -17.94 -17.90 30.39
CA ASP A 541 -19.24 -17.49 30.96
C ASP A 541 -19.08 -16.40 32.04
N GLY A 542 -20.17 -15.71 32.36
CA GLY A 542 -20.22 -14.74 33.45
C GLY A 542 -20.10 -13.28 32.99
N ALA A 543 -19.72 -12.40 33.92
CA ALA A 543 -19.66 -10.97 33.66
C ALA A 543 -18.48 -10.62 32.75
N VAL A 544 -18.74 -9.86 31.68
CA VAL A 544 -17.74 -9.39 30.73
C VAL A 544 -17.74 -7.86 30.67
N ASN A 545 -16.56 -7.28 30.45
CA ASN A 545 -16.45 -5.86 30.09
C ASN A 545 -16.63 -5.74 28.58
N VAL A 546 -17.51 -4.85 28.14
CA VAL A 546 -17.74 -4.56 26.73
C VAL A 546 -17.31 -3.13 26.44
N ARG A 547 -16.49 -2.94 25.40
CA ARG A 547 -16.10 -1.64 24.86
C ARG A 547 -16.49 -1.55 23.40
N ARG A 548 -17.09 -0.42 23.00
CA ARG A 548 -17.40 -0.11 21.61
C ARG A 548 -16.58 1.07 21.13
N TYR A 549 -15.91 0.86 20.01
CA TYR A 549 -15.19 1.88 19.27
C TYR A 549 -15.93 2.20 17.97
N LEU A 550 -15.80 3.44 17.47
CA LEU A 550 -16.55 3.91 16.31
C LEU A 550 -15.72 4.86 15.44
N VAL A 551 -15.78 4.63 14.13
CA VAL A 551 -15.34 5.54 13.07
C VAL A 551 -16.55 5.78 12.16
N ASP A 552 -17.06 7.01 12.15
CA ASP A 552 -18.22 7.40 11.33
C ASP A 552 -18.09 8.85 10.85
N ALA A 553 -19.16 9.41 10.28
CA ALA A 553 -19.17 10.80 9.80
C ALA A 553 -18.80 11.85 10.87
N ASN A 554 -18.86 11.52 12.16
CA ASN A 554 -18.65 12.48 13.26
C ASN A 554 -17.59 12.06 14.29
N THR A 555 -17.22 10.78 14.35
CA THR A 555 -16.42 10.17 15.42
C THR A 555 -15.15 9.57 14.85
N SER A 556 -14.00 9.79 15.49
CA SER A 556 -12.69 9.27 15.05
C SER A 556 -12.38 9.60 13.57
N ASN A 557 -12.77 10.80 13.13
CA ASN A 557 -12.78 11.21 11.74
C ASN A 557 -12.06 12.55 11.52
N LEU A 558 -10.91 12.51 10.84
CA LEU A 558 -10.07 13.69 10.59
C LEU A 558 -10.81 14.78 9.79
N ALA A 559 -11.53 14.41 8.73
CA ALA A 559 -12.32 15.36 7.96
C ALA A 559 -13.30 16.13 8.84
N ALA A 560 -13.99 15.42 9.75
CA ALA A 560 -14.93 16.02 10.69
C ALA A 560 -14.24 16.95 11.69
N TYR A 561 -13.12 16.50 12.27
CA TYR A 561 -12.32 17.28 13.22
C TYR A 561 -11.83 18.61 12.63
N LEU A 562 -11.30 18.58 11.40
CA LEU A 562 -10.76 19.77 10.76
C LEU A 562 -11.84 20.77 10.32
N LEU A 563 -13.03 20.29 9.95
CA LEU A 563 -14.17 21.16 9.61
C LEU A 563 -14.73 21.89 10.84
N GLN A 564 -14.65 21.29 12.02
CA GLN A 564 -15.23 21.82 13.26
C GLN A 564 -14.33 21.48 14.47
N PRO A 565 -13.48 22.40 14.93
CA PRO A 565 -12.56 22.16 16.05
C PRO A 565 -13.24 21.86 17.40
N THR A 566 -14.56 22.07 17.51
CA THR A 566 -15.35 21.66 18.68
C THR A 566 -15.63 20.15 18.70
N ARG A 567 -15.35 19.44 17.60
CA ARG A 567 -15.46 18.00 17.55
C ARG A 567 -14.30 17.34 18.27
N PRO A 568 -14.51 16.14 18.84
CA PRO A 568 -13.44 15.39 19.46
C PRO A 568 -12.26 15.17 18.49
N ASP A 569 -11.07 15.05 19.07
CA ASP A 569 -9.84 14.67 18.38
C ASP A 569 -10.05 13.41 17.49
N PRO A 570 -9.40 13.32 16.32
CA PRO A 570 -9.66 12.26 15.35
C PRO A 570 -9.12 10.89 15.75
N THR A 571 -8.46 10.74 16.91
CA THR A 571 -8.07 9.45 17.47
C THR A 571 -9.27 8.53 17.69
N LEU A 572 -8.99 7.22 17.67
CA LEU A 572 -9.98 6.17 17.89
C LEU A 572 -10.67 6.33 19.26
N GLN A 573 -11.97 6.62 19.24
CA GLN A 573 -12.76 6.86 20.44
C GLN A 573 -13.51 5.61 20.90
N VAL A 574 -13.50 5.38 22.22
CA VAL A 574 -14.47 4.54 22.91
C VAL A 574 -15.75 5.35 23.05
N VAL A 575 -16.83 4.90 22.40
CA VAL A 575 -18.14 5.57 22.46
C VAL A 575 -19.07 4.93 23.48
N GLU A 576 -18.81 3.69 23.87
CA GLU A 576 -19.55 2.99 24.93
C GLU A 576 -18.65 2.03 25.71
N GLU A 577 -18.88 1.96 27.01
CA GLU A 577 -18.27 0.98 27.91
C GLU A 577 -19.30 0.53 28.94
N PHE A 578 -19.54 -0.77 29.04
CA PHE A 578 -20.52 -1.33 29.99
C PHE A 578 -20.16 -2.78 30.37
N THR A 579 -20.90 -3.32 31.35
CA THR A 579 -20.81 -4.74 31.72
C THR A 579 -21.97 -5.49 31.08
N ALA A 580 -21.68 -6.63 30.47
CA ALA A 580 -22.69 -7.59 30.03
C ALA A 580 -22.47 -8.93 30.72
N THR A 581 -23.40 -9.86 30.56
CA THR A 581 -23.26 -11.24 31.07
C THR A 581 -23.33 -12.19 29.90
N VAL A 582 -22.32 -13.06 29.78
CA VAL A 582 -22.39 -14.25 28.93
C VAL A 582 -23.14 -15.31 29.72
N GLN A 583 -24.24 -15.79 29.14
CA GLN A 583 -25.07 -16.82 29.74
C GLN A 583 -25.23 -17.97 28.75
N ASP A 584 -24.91 -19.19 29.19
CA ASP A 584 -24.93 -20.40 28.37
C ASP A 584 -24.12 -20.23 27.07
N GLY A 585 -22.93 -19.61 27.18
CA GLY A 585 -22.07 -19.30 26.05
C GLY A 585 -22.60 -18.23 25.08
N ARG A 586 -23.68 -17.51 25.43
CA ARG A 586 -24.32 -16.51 24.56
C ARG A 586 -24.18 -15.09 25.09
N LEU A 587 -23.87 -14.16 24.19
CA LEU A 587 -23.84 -12.71 24.44
C LEU A 587 -24.60 -11.96 23.34
N ILE A 588 -25.58 -11.15 23.74
CA ILE A 588 -26.32 -10.27 22.82
C ILE A 588 -25.88 -8.83 23.07
N LEU A 589 -25.40 -8.17 22.03
CA LEU A 589 -25.00 -6.76 22.10
C LEU A 589 -26.19 -5.84 21.75
N PRO A 590 -26.25 -4.63 22.32
CA PRO A 590 -27.32 -3.68 22.04
C PRO A 590 -27.48 -3.34 20.55
N VAL A 591 -28.73 -3.14 20.11
CA VAL A 591 -29.04 -2.70 18.73
C VAL A 591 -28.39 -1.36 18.44
N ARG A 592 -27.72 -1.22 17.29
CA ARG A 592 -27.10 0.02 16.83
C ARG A 592 -27.44 0.31 15.38
N THR A 593 -27.27 1.56 15.00
CA THR A 593 -27.37 2.02 13.61
C THR A 593 -26.00 2.51 13.18
N LEU A 594 -25.56 2.09 12.00
CA LEU A 594 -24.28 2.50 11.41
C LEU A 594 -24.55 3.04 10.00
N GLY A 595 -24.20 4.31 9.79
CA GLY A 595 -24.01 4.91 8.45
C GLY A 595 -22.84 4.26 7.72
N LEU A 596 -22.27 4.88 6.71
CA LEU A 596 -20.98 4.47 6.17
C LEU A 596 -19.91 4.60 7.28
N GLY A 597 -19.17 3.53 7.55
CA GLY A 597 -18.18 3.54 8.63
C GLY A 597 -17.93 2.17 9.24
N VAL A 598 -17.30 2.18 10.42
CA VAL A 598 -16.81 0.98 11.10
C VAL A 598 -17.05 1.09 12.60
N THR A 599 -17.55 0.04 13.21
CA THR A 599 -17.61 -0.11 14.67
C THR A 599 -16.90 -1.38 15.09
N PHE A 600 -16.14 -1.31 16.17
CA PHE A 600 -15.49 -2.46 16.79
C PHE A 600 -16.04 -2.67 18.19
N TRP A 601 -16.49 -3.89 18.46
CA TRP A 601 -16.88 -4.32 19.79
C TRP A 601 -15.82 -5.27 20.32
N GLN A 602 -15.24 -4.95 21.47
CA GLN A 602 -14.34 -5.81 22.19
C GLN A 602 -14.99 -6.20 23.51
N PHE A 603 -14.86 -7.46 23.89
CA PHE A 603 -15.22 -7.88 25.23
C PHE A 603 -14.23 -8.89 25.80
N THR A 604 -14.04 -8.79 27.11
CA THR A 604 -13.07 -9.57 27.87
C THR A 604 -13.73 -10.15 29.11
N ALA A 605 -13.39 -11.41 29.40
CA ALA A 605 -13.74 -12.05 30.66
C ALA A 605 -13.12 -11.26 31.83
N ARG A 606 -13.86 -11.15 32.93
CA ARG A 606 -13.39 -10.49 34.16
C ARG A 606 -12.60 -11.40 35.07
#